data_AF-A0A3M7M9D2-F1
#
_entry.id   AF-A0A3M7M9D2-F1
#
_cell.length_a   1.000
_cell.length_b   1.000
_cell.length_c   1.000
_cell.angle_alpha   90.00
_cell.angle_beta   90.00
_cell.angle_gamma   90.00
#
_symmetry.space_group_name_H-M   'P 1'
#
loop_
_entity.id
_entity.type
_entity.pdbx_description
1 polymer ?
#
loop_
_entity_poly.entity_id
_entity_poly.type
_entity_poly.pdbx_seq_one_letter_code
_entity_poly.pdbx_strand_id
1 'polypeptide(L)'
;MTAWIFGSDGKSKNNAIGERFLTHSLDILTKPSRHAYAWVYVDLELSLLHDLPPVLSINDLQVPLPHENDLWNASSYSNWLEISGTRGIHETPSLNSFFRSFLQGRLAGGDDLPVHHLRLLLHPLQTMVLEQQQLLRIFDTDEPSNRYRVLSKIKILGRLQETQDMLQDLATLLHRHASTTFKAEGGGAGCPQSAKWVSMIMLHLVSLNVFTSIPEIEKCAREEPPASDAARVEMWRRARYPEGESYVLFHAGQIFRLVDNLPKDARPMWWPVALYRASMACWALRTLDRSSPGLQQPEINIDAILPSDEERSHNTTTGIPIVTLPDGKRLAVLEGSNSLKYCISKLERHPSHLVRSIIDKLTLFSDRWSY
;
A
#
# COMPACT_ATOMS: atom_id res chain seq x y z
N MET A 1 -77.50 -13.48 12.23
CA MET A 1 -77.93 -13.10 13.58
C MET A 1 -76.67 -13.17 14.43
N THR A 2 -76.06 -12.10 14.93
CA THR A 2 -76.59 -10.78 15.33
C THR A 2 -75.41 -9.80 15.56
N ALA A 3 -75.62 -8.52 15.18
CA ALA A 3 -75.02 -7.23 15.64
C ALA A 3 -73.47 -7.02 15.70
N TRP A 4 -72.83 -6.07 14.99
CA TRP A 4 -72.86 -4.57 14.96
C TRP A 4 -72.20 -3.85 16.17
N ILE A 5 -70.93 -3.41 16.08
CA ILE A 5 -70.34 -2.05 15.87
C ILE A 5 -70.82 -0.90 16.81
N PHE A 6 -69.92 -0.35 17.66
CA PHE A 6 -69.31 1.02 17.60
C PHE A 6 -68.60 1.41 18.92
N GLY A 7 -67.45 2.08 18.80
CA GLY A 7 -66.72 2.68 19.92
C GLY A 7 -65.32 3.17 19.53
N SER A 8 -65.28 4.19 18.66
CA SER A 8 -64.10 5.03 18.40
C SER A 8 -63.60 5.65 19.71
N ASP A 9 -62.30 5.56 19.99
CA ASP A 9 -61.44 6.72 20.26
C ASP A 9 -60.03 6.27 20.64
N GLY A 10 -59.02 6.86 19.99
CA GLY A 10 -57.61 6.67 20.36
C GLY A 10 -56.62 6.58 19.21
N LYS A 11 -56.63 7.57 18.30
CA LYS A 11 -55.47 7.83 17.43
C LYS A 11 -54.24 8.14 18.29
N SER A 12 -53.09 7.68 17.80
CA SER A 12 -51.77 8.29 18.00
C SER A 12 -51.04 8.06 19.34
N LYS A 13 -50.67 6.81 19.65
CA LYS A 13 -49.49 6.53 20.51
C LYS A 13 -48.55 5.41 20.05
N ASN A 14 -48.88 4.64 19.02
CA ASN A 14 -48.04 3.51 18.58
C ASN A 14 -46.99 3.81 17.51
N ASN A 15 -46.97 4.99 16.89
CA ASN A 15 -45.90 5.35 15.92
C ASN A 15 -44.61 5.84 16.59
N ALA A 16 -44.68 6.43 17.78
CA ALA A 16 -43.51 7.01 18.44
C ALA A 16 -42.57 5.98 19.10
N ILE A 17 -43.04 4.75 19.34
CA ILE A 17 -42.24 3.67 19.95
C ILE A 17 -41.49 2.90 18.86
N GLY A 18 -42.07 2.73 17.67
CA GLY A 18 -41.41 2.14 16.51
C GLY A 18 -40.29 3.02 15.93
N GLU A 19 -40.50 4.33 15.85
CA GLU A 19 -39.48 5.27 15.37
C GLU A 19 -38.32 5.43 16.36
N ARG A 20 -38.57 5.43 17.68
CA ARG A 20 -37.51 5.52 18.69
C ARG A 20 -36.61 4.28 18.77
N PHE A 21 -37.13 3.10 18.49
CA PHE A 21 -36.32 1.88 18.43
C PHE A 21 -35.45 1.82 17.17
N LEU A 22 -35.92 2.37 16.05
CA LEU A 22 -35.15 2.47 14.82
C LEU A 22 -34.04 3.52 14.94
N THR A 23 -34.31 4.70 15.54
CA THR A 23 -33.27 5.72 15.76
C THR A 23 -32.19 5.28 16.75
N HIS A 24 -32.54 4.52 17.80
CA HIS A 24 -31.55 4.00 18.76
C HIS A 24 -30.68 2.87 18.18
N SER A 25 -31.23 2.02 17.30
CA SER A 25 -30.45 0.99 16.58
C SER A 25 -29.52 1.61 15.52
N LEU A 26 -29.94 2.72 14.90
CA LEU A 26 -29.13 3.43 13.90
C LEU A 26 -27.95 4.19 14.51
N ASP A 27 -28.10 4.78 15.69
CA ASP A 27 -27.00 5.46 16.42
C ASP A 27 -25.94 4.47 16.93
N ILE A 28 -26.32 3.20 17.12
CA ILE A 28 -25.40 2.12 17.55
C ILE A 28 -24.65 1.53 16.35
N LEU A 29 -25.19 1.61 15.13
CA LEU A 29 -24.57 1.09 13.89
C LEU A 29 -23.62 2.07 13.19
N THR A 30 -23.62 3.35 13.58
CA THR A 30 -22.93 4.44 12.89
C THR A 30 -21.62 4.90 13.54
N LYS A 31 -21.51 4.89 14.88
CA LYS A 31 -20.21 4.99 15.60
C LYS A 31 -19.16 3.91 15.26
N PRO A 32 -19.54 2.64 15.06
CA PRO A 32 -18.58 1.56 14.86
C PRO A 32 -17.87 1.62 13.51
N SER A 33 -18.46 2.22 12.47
CA SER A 33 -17.93 2.11 11.10
C SER A 33 -16.58 2.80 10.94
N ARG A 34 -16.47 4.10 11.24
CA ARG A 34 -15.20 4.85 11.16
C ARG A 34 -14.14 4.24 12.08
N HIS A 35 -14.52 3.87 13.30
CA HIS A 35 -13.58 3.30 14.27
C HIS A 35 -13.08 1.92 13.83
N ALA A 36 -13.97 1.05 13.31
CA ALA A 36 -13.60 -0.25 12.78
C ALA A 36 -12.62 -0.12 11.60
N TYR A 37 -12.89 0.78 10.66
CA TYR A 37 -12.00 0.98 9.51
C TYR A 37 -10.71 1.74 9.85
N ALA A 38 -10.70 2.54 10.93
CA ALA A 38 -9.44 3.07 11.47
C ALA A 38 -8.52 1.95 11.96
N TRP A 39 -9.07 0.91 12.61
CA TRP A 39 -8.29 -0.28 12.98
C TRP A 39 -7.79 -1.07 11.76
N VAL A 40 -8.56 -1.13 10.67
CA VAL A 40 -8.09 -1.71 9.40
C VAL A 40 -6.88 -0.96 8.86
N TYR A 41 -6.85 0.38 8.93
CA TYR A 41 -5.66 1.14 8.56
C TYR A 41 -4.47 0.86 9.46
N VAL A 42 -4.67 0.83 10.78
CA VAL A 42 -3.59 0.53 11.72
C VAL A 42 -3.04 -0.88 11.47
N ASP A 43 -3.91 -1.86 11.24
CA ASP A 43 -3.51 -3.24 10.91
C ASP A 43 -2.73 -3.32 9.59
N LEU A 44 -3.18 -2.60 8.54
CA LEU A 44 -2.44 -2.48 7.28
C LEU A 44 -1.08 -1.80 7.47
N GLU A 45 -1.02 -0.71 8.22
CA GLU A 45 0.23 0.00 8.50
C GLU A 45 1.22 -0.90 9.24
N LEU A 46 0.77 -1.60 10.28
CA LEU A 46 1.61 -2.56 11.01
C LEU A 46 2.07 -3.71 10.10
N SER A 47 1.17 -4.23 9.25
CA SER A 47 1.51 -5.23 8.24
C SER A 47 2.61 -4.74 7.30
N LEU A 48 2.47 -3.53 6.74
CA LEU A 48 3.45 -2.92 5.85
C LEU A 48 4.75 -2.57 6.56
N LEU A 49 4.71 -2.22 7.85
CA LEU A 49 5.88 -1.88 8.64
C LEU A 49 6.73 -3.11 9.00
N HIS A 50 6.09 -4.24 9.25
CA HIS A 50 6.72 -5.44 9.79
C HIS A 50 6.77 -6.64 8.83
N ASP A 51 6.20 -6.53 7.63
CA ASP A 51 5.95 -7.65 6.69
C ASP A 51 5.24 -8.84 7.35
N LEU A 52 4.21 -8.51 8.15
CA LEU A 52 3.35 -9.50 8.79
C LEU A 52 2.00 -9.49 8.08
N PRO A 53 1.35 -10.65 7.87
CA PRO A 53 -0.01 -10.68 7.37
C PRO A 53 -0.93 -9.81 8.25
N PRO A 54 -1.80 -8.97 7.66
CA PRO A 54 -2.83 -8.27 8.42
C PRO A 54 -3.68 -9.25 9.24
N VAL A 55 -4.03 -8.88 10.47
CA VAL A 55 -4.70 -9.77 11.43
C VAL A 55 -6.23 -9.68 11.34
N LEU A 56 -6.76 -8.52 10.94
CA LEU A 56 -8.20 -8.29 10.89
C LEU A 56 -8.82 -8.99 9.68
N SER A 57 -9.82 -9.83 9.93
CA SER A 57 -10.59 -10.48 8.86
C SER A 57 -11.65 -9.53 8.31
N ILE A 58 -11.57 -9.22 7.01
CA ILE A 58 -12.60 -8.41 6.35
C ILE A 58 -13.95 -9.12 6.30
N ASN A 59 -14.01 -10.44 6.45
CA ASN A 59 -15.28 -11.19 6.49
C ASN A 59 -16.08 -10.90 7.76
N ASP A 60 -15.41 -10.54 8.85
CA ASP A 60 -16.07 -10.21 10.12
C ASP A 60 -16.47 -8.72 10.16
N LEU A 61 -15.88 -7.89 9.28
CA LEU A 61 -16.18 -6.47 9.13
C LEU A 61 -17.35 -6.22 8.17
N GLN A 62 -18.57 -6.43 8.67
CA GLN A 62 -19.81 -6.22 7.92
C GLN A 62 -20.44 -4.84 8.11
N VAL A 63 -19.76 -3.92 8.81
CA VAL A 63 -20.23 -2.56 9.04
C VAL A 63 -20.14 -1.71 7.75
N PRO A 64 -21.10 -0.82 7.46
CA PRO A 64 -21.07 0.04 6.26
C PRO A 64 -19.84 0.97 6.21
N LEU A 65 -19.26 1.20 5.04
CA LEU A 65 -18.14 2.13 4.84
C LEU A 65 -18.56 3.60 5.03
N PRO A 66 -17.83 4.45 5.77
CA PRO A 66 -18.20 5.87 5.88
C PRO A 66 -18.13 6.58 4.51
N HIS A 67 -19.23 7.26 4.13
CA HIS A 67 -19.45 7.76 2.77
C HIS A 67 -18.63 9.01 2.43
N GLU A 68 -18.78 10.10 3.19
CA GLU A 68 -18.20 11.42 2.87
C GLU A 68 -16.82 11.65 3.51
N ASN A 69 -15.93 12.39 2.83
CA ASN A 69 -14.61 12.78 3.36
C ASN A 69 -14.70 13.54 4.70
N ASP A 70 -15.74 14.37 4.86
CA ASP A 70 -15.98 15.13 6.08
C ASP A 70 -16.24 14.22 7.28
N LEU A 71 -16.87 13.05 7.06
CA LEU A 71 -17.06 12.02 8.09
C LEU A 71 -15.73 11.38 8.50
N TRP A 72 -14.74 11.26 7.61
CA TRP A 72 -13.40 10.78 7.96
C TRP A 72 -12.57 11.82 8.70
N ASN A 73 -12.79 13.10 8.37
CA ASN A 73 -12.05 14.23 8.91
C ASN A 73 -12.72 14.88 10.13
N ALA A 74 -13.91 14.41 10.54
CA ALA A 74 -14.63 14.95 11.69
C ALA A 74 -13.74 14.94 12.95
N SER A 75 -13.53 16.13 13.51
CA SER A 75 -12.63 16.41 14.63
C SER A 75 -13.16 15.91 15.98
N SER A 76 -14.47 15.71 16.09
CA SER A 76 -15.11 15.17 17.28
C SER A 76 -16.28 14.26 16.91
N TYR A 77 -16.73 13.46 17.87
CA TYR A 77 -17.93 12.65 17.71
C TYR A 77 -19.20 13.49 17.49
N SER A 78 -19.32 14.63 18.19
CA SER A 78 -20.48 15.53 18.01
C SER A 78 -20.53 16.12 16.60
N ASN A 79 -19.38 16.54 16.07
CA ASN A 79 -19.24 17.03 14.70
C ASN A 79 -19.60 15.93 13.68
N TRP A 80 -19.14 14.70 13.92
CA TRP A 80 -19.49 13.56 13.08
C TRP A 80 -21.01 13.31 13.05
N LEU A 81 -21.67 13.34 14.21
CA LEU A 81 -23.12 13.11 14.32
C LEU A 81 -23.92 14.19 13.58
N GLU A 82 -23.51 15.45 13.69
CA GLU A 82 -24.13 16.58 12.99
C GLU A 82 -24.02 16.43 11.46
N ILE A 83 -22.84 16.07 10.96
CA ILE A 83 -22.62 15.80 9.52
C ILE A 83 -23.48 14.61 9.07
N SER A 84 -23.53 13.53 9.85
CA SER A 84 -24.29 12.33 9.51
C SER A 84 -25.81 12.49 9.60
N GLY A 85 -26.30 13.34 10.51
CA GLY A 85 -27.73 13.53 10.75
C GLY A 85 -28.37 14.53 9.80
N THR A 86 -27.58 15.42 9.18
CA THR A 86 -28.06 16.41 8.22
C THR A 86 -28.23 15.86 6.82
N ARG A 87 -27.59 14.74 6.50
CA ARG A 87 -27.56 14.14 5.17
C ARG A 87 -27.98 12.68 5.33
N GLY A 88 -29.12 12.31 4.75
CA GLY A 88 -29.76 11.00 4.97
C GLY A 88 -28.82 9.80 4.82
N ILE A 89 -29.21 8.67 5.41
CA ILE A 89 -28.41 7.45 5.44
C ILE A 89 -28.27 6.90 4.02
N HIS A 90 -27.08 7.06 3.44
CA HIS A 90 -26.72 6.37 2.21
C HIS A 90 -26.34 4.91 2.52
N GLU A 91 -26.91 3.96 1.78
CA GLU A 91 -26.53 2.54 1.86
C GLU A 91 -25.14 2.33 1.25
N THR A 92 -24.09 2.47 2.07
CA THR A 92 -22.72 2.15 1.67
C THR A 92 -22.41 0.67 1.90
N PRO A 93 -21.65 0.01 1.00
CA PRO A 93 -21.26 -1.38 1.21
C PRO A 93 -20.32 -1.52 2.41
N SER A 94 -20.23 -2.72 3.00
CA SER A 94 -19.13 -3.09 3.88
C SER A 94 -17.83 -3.25 3.07
N LEU A 95 -16.66 -3.24 3.71
CA LEU A 95 -15.39 -3.53 3.04
C LEU A 95 -15.39 -4.90 2.38
N ASN A 96 -16.06 -5.88 2.98
CA ASN A 96 -16.23 -7.21 2.40
C ASN A 96 -16.99 -7.17 1.06
N SER A 97 -18.13 -6.49 1.04
CA SER A 97 -18.94 -6.31 -0.18
C SER A 97 -18.25 -5.43 -1.22
N PHE A 98 -17.49 -4.43 -0.77
CA PHE A 98 -16.69 -3.57 -1.61
C PHE A 98 -15.54 -4.33 -2.28
N PHE A 99 -14.79 -5.13 -1.51
CA PHE A 99 -13.73 -5.99 -2.02
C PHE A 99 -14.26 -7.04 -3.00
N ARG A 100 -15.44 -7.64 -2.74
CA ARG A 100 -16.08 -8.52 -3.74
C ARG A 100 -16.40 -7.80 -5.05
N SER A 101 -16.88 -6.55 -4.97
CA SER A 101 -17.18 -5.74 -6.14
C SER A 101 -15.92 -5.40 -6.93
N PHE A 102 -14.81 -5.14 -6.21
CA PHE A 102 -13.48 -4.96 -6.80
C PHE A 102 -13.01 -6.23 -7.52
N LEU A 103 -13.04 -7.39 -6.86
CA LEU A 103 -12.66 -8.69 -7.47
C LEU A 103 -13.49 -9.04 -8.71
N GLN A 104 -14.70 -8.52 -8.82
CA GLN A 104 -15.61 -8.75 -9.95
C GLN A 104 -15.47 -7.69 -11.06
N GLY A 105 -14.50 -6.78 -10.97
CA GLY A 105 -14.29 -5.71 -11.93
C GLY A 105 -15.40 -4.65 -11.97
N ARG A 106 -16.30 -4.64 -10.97
CA ARG A 106 -17.48 -3.75 -10.97
C ARG A 106 -17.17 -2.30 -10.60
N LEU A 107 -15.97 -2.04 -10.09
CA LEU A 107 -15.51 -0.69 -9.72
C LEU A 107 -14.95 0.10 -10.91
N ALA A 108 -14.68 -0.54 -12.04
CA ALA A 108 -14.02 0.07 -13.19
C ALA A 108 -14.83 1.24 -13.82
N GLY A 109 -16.15 1.30 -13.61
CA GLY A 109 -17.04 2.35 -14.14
C GLY A 109 -17.60 3.36 -13.13
N GLY A 110 -17.19 3.30 -11.85
CA GLY A 110 -17.68 4.24 -10.82
C GLY A 110 -16.90 5.54 -10.81
N ASP A 111 -17.54 6.66 -11.16
CA ASP A 111 -16.87 7.96 -11.31
C ASP A 111 -16.61 8.73 -10.00
N ASP A 112 -17.07 8.23 -8.84
CA ASP A 112 -16.96 8.94 -7.56
C ASP A 112 -16.65 8.03 -6.36
N LEU A 113 -15.56 7.26 -6.45
CA LEU A 113 -15.09 6.41 -5.35
C LEU A 113 -14.11 7.16 -4.44
N PRO A 114 -14.42 7.36 -3.16
CA PRO A 114 -13.53 8.05 -2.26
C PRO A 114 -12.17 7.35 -2.08
N VAL A 115 -11.09 8.14 -2.00
CA VAL A 115 -9.71 7.65 -1.86
C VAL A 115 -9.51 6.74 -0.65
N HIS A 116 -10.22 6.98 0.45
CA HIS A 116 -10.15 6.12 1.64
C HIS A 116 -10.76 4.74 1.39
N HIS A 117 -11.85 4.62 0.62
CA HIS A 117 -12.38 3.29 0.26
C HIS A 117 -11.38 2.51 -0.59
N LEU A 118 -10.77 3.18 -1.57
CA LEU A 118 -9.73 2.58 -2.41
C LEU A 118 -8.52 2.14 -1.56
N ARG A 119 -8.08 2.97 -0.61
CA ARG A 119 -6.98 2.60 0.30
C ARG A 119 -7.31 1.35 1.12
N LEU A 120 -8.55 1.17 1.57
CA LEU A 120 -8.93 -0.02 2.34
C LEU A 120 -8.79 -1.32 1.55
N LEU A 121 -8.84 -1.29 0.21
CA LEU A 121 -8.60 -2.48 -0.63
C LEU A 121 -7.16 -2.99 -0.54
N LEU A 122 -6.21 -2.14 -0.12
CA LEU A 122 -4.82 -2.57 0.10
C LEU A 122 -4.69 -3.56 1.24
N HIS A 123 -5.62 -3.57 2.20
CA HIS A 123 -5.60 -4.51 3.32
C HIS A 123 -5.73 -5.97 2.87
N PRO A 124 -6.82 -6.40 2.19
CA PRO A 124 -6.91 -7.78 1.71
C PRO A 124 -5.89 -8.11 0.61
N LEU A 125 -5.48 -7.14 -0.22
CA LEU A 125 -4.44 -7.36 -1.23
C LEU A 125 -3.07 -7.65 -0.58
N GLN A 126 -2.71 -6.93 0.48
CA GLN A 126 -1.50 -7.20 1.25
C GLN A 126 -1.52 -8.60 1.87
N THR A 127 -2.66 -9.03 2.41
CA THR A 127 -2.84 -10.42 2.90
C THR A 127 -2.54 -11.43 1.80
N MET A 128 -3.14 -11.25 0.61
CA MET A 128 -2.94 -12.16 -0.53
C MET A 128 -1.46 -12.23 -0.95
N VAL A 129 -0.80 -11.07 -1.10
CA VAL A 129 0.62 -10.98 -1.47
C VAL A 129 1.49 -11.73 -0.46
N LEU A 130 1.34 -11.46 0.83
CA LEU A 130 2.17 -12.06 1.87
C LEU A 130 1.95 -13.58 2.00
N GLU A 131 0.71 -14.06 1.90
CA GLU A 131 0.39 -15.48 1.92
C GLU A 131 1.02 -16.22 0.73
N GLN A 132 0.90 -15.66 -0.47
CA GLN A 132 1.46 -16.24 -1.70
C GLN A 132 2.99 -16.26 -1.64
N GLN A 133 3.61 -15.17 -1.17
CA GLN A 133 5.06 -15.13 -0.97
C GLN A 133 5.53 -16.17 0.06
N GLN A 134 4.83 -16.31 1.18
CA GLN A 134 5.18 -17.32 2.19
C GLN A 134 5.14 -18.73 1.61
N LEU A 135 4.11 -19.04 0.80
CA LEU A 135 4.03 -20.33 0.12
C LEU A 135 5.18 -20.52 -0.87
N LEU A 136 5.54 -19.50 -1.66
CA LEU A 136 6.64 -19.60 -2.63
C LEU A 136 7.98 -19.92 -1.97
N ARG A 137 8.25 -19.38 -0.77
CA ARG A 137 9.46 -19.70 0.01
C ARG A 137 9.54 -21.17 0.41
N ILE A 138 8.39 -21.83 0.65
CA ILE A 138 8.36 -23.28 0.94
C ILE A 138 8.79 -24.09 -0.28
N PHE A 139 8.52 -23.61 -1.50
CA PHE A 139 8.89 -24.32 -2.74
C PHE A 139 10.34 -24.09 -3.18
N ASP A 140 11.06 -23.14 -2.59
CA ASP A 140 12.48 -22.91 -2.88
C ASP A 140 13.42 -23.90 -2.18
N THR A 141 12.90 -24.82 -1.36
CA THR A 141 13.68 -25.93 -0.79
C THR A 141 13.71 -27.12 -1.76
N ASP A 142 14.67 -27.10 -2.69
CA ASP A 142 15.39 -28.17 -3.45
C ASP A 142 14.71 -29.49 -3.91
N GLU A 143 13.44 -29.76 -3.65
CA GLU A 143 12.79 -30.98 -4.14
C GLU A 143 12.10 -30.72 -5.50
N PRO A 144 12.35 -31.54 -6.54
CA PRO A 144 11.70 -31.38 -7.83
C PRO A 144 10.19 -31.48 -7.66
N SER A 145 9.52 -30.32 -7.75
CA SER A 145 8.07 -30.18 -7.56
C SER A 145 7.33 -31.13 -8.50
N ASN A 146 6.70 -32.17 -7.95
CA ASN A 146 5.79 -33.03 -8.67
C ASN A 146 4.65 -32.16 -9.26
N ARG A 147 4.67 -31.94 -10.58
CA ARG A 147 3.74 -31.06 -11.31
C ARG A 147 2.27 -31.44 -11.16
N TYR A 148 1.97 -32.65 -10.69
CA TYR A 148 0.62 -33.17 -10.47
C TYR A 148 0.05 -32.87 -9.07
N ARG A 149 0.80 -32.22 -8.17
CA ARG A 149 0.25 -31.81 -6.87
C ARG A 149 -0.74 -30.64 -7.01
N VAL A 150 -1.71 -30.64 -6.09
CA VAL A 150 -2.74 -29.58 -5.98
C VAL A 150 -2.08 -28.20 -5.82
N LEU A 151 -1.03 -28.12 -5.02
CA LEU A 151 -0.15 -26.95 -4.87
C LEU A 151 1.16 -27.18 -5.64
N SER A 152 1.52 -26.22 -6.48
CA SER A 152 2.80 -26.17 -7.18
C SER A 152 3.29 -24.73 -7.25
N LYS A 153 4.61 -24.54 -7.37
CA LYS A 153 5.24 -23.21 -7.53
C LYS A 153 4.58 -22.40 -8.66
N ILE A 154 4.33 -23.04 -9.81
CA ILE A 154 3.68 -22.42 -10.99
C ILE A 154 2.29 -21.87 -10.64
N LYS A 155 1.46 -22.63 -9.92
CA LYS A 155 0.11 -22.18 -9.55
C LYS A 155 0.14 -20.99 -8.60
N ILE A 156 1.10 -20.97 -7.68
CA ILE A 156 1.23 -19.86 -6.72
C ILE A 156 1.77 -18.61 -7.42
N LEU A 157 2.73 -18.76 -8.34
CA LEU A 157 3.17 -17.66 -9.20
C LEU A 157 2.01 -17.10 -10.03
N GLY A 158 1.13 -17.95 -10.56
CA GLY A 158 -0.08 -17.51 -11.26
C GLY A 158 -1.01 -16.67 -10.38
N ARG A 159 -1.25 -17.09 -9.12
CA ARG A 159 -2.07 -16.32 -8.17
C ARG A 159 -1.40 -15.00 -7.75
N LEU A 160 -0.08 -14.99 -7.65
CA LEU A 160 0.68 -13.78 -7.37
C LEU A 160 0.56 -12.78 -8.52
N GLN A 161 0.62 -13.27 -9.77
CA GLN A 161 0.35 -12.47 -10.97
C GLN A 161 -1.08 -11.91 -10.96
N GLU A 162 -2.09 -12.73 -10.68
CA GLU A 162 -3.48 -12.24 -10.56
C GLU A 162 -3.61 -11.13 -9.50
N THR A 163 -2.87 -11.24 -8.39
CA THR A 163 -2.87 -10.22 -7.32
C THR A 163 -2.13 -8.95 -7.75
N GLN A 164 -1.07 -9.09 -8.55
CA GLN A 164 -0.38 -7.96 -9.18
C GLN A 164 -1.30 -7.23 -10.16
N ASP A 165 -2.06 -7.94 -10.99
CA ASP A 165 -3.03 -7.34 -11.92
C ASP A 165 -4.11 -6.56 -11.15
N MET A 166 -4.59 -7.10 -10.01
CA MET A 166 -5.49 -6.37 -9.12
C MET A 166 -4.84 -5.10 -8.54
N LEU A 167 -3.57 -5.15 -8.13
CA LEU A 167 -2.87 -3.94 -7.68
C LEU A 167 -2.78 -2.88 -8.80
N GLN A 168 -2.64 -3.30 -10.06
CA GLN A 168 -2.66 -2.39 -11.21
C GLN A 168 -4.04 -1.77 -11.44
N ASP A 169 -5.11 -2.54 -11.30
CA ASP A 169 -6.47 -2.03 -11.36
C ASP A 169 -6.72 -0.98 -10.26
N LEU A 170 -6.27 -1.27 -9.04
CA LEU A 170 -6.37 -0.33 -7.92
C LEU A 170 -5.52 0.93 -8.16
N ALA A 171 -4.33 0.79 -8.74
CA ALA A 171 -3.51 1.91 -9.16
C ALA A 171 -4.29 2.80 -10.13
N THR A 172 -4.91 2.22 -11.14
CA THR A 172 -5.71 2.95 -12.15
C THR A 172 -6.86 3.73 -11.50
N LEU A 173 -7.58 3.11 -10.56
CA LEU A 173 -8.66 3.78 -9.81
C LEU A 173 -8.14 4.96 -8.97
N LEU A 174 -7.04 4.78 -8.23
CA LEU A 174 -6.41 5.83 -7.43
C LEU A 174 -5.88 7.00 -8.28
N HIS A 175 -5.37 6.70 -9.48
CA HIS A 175 -4.91 7.71 -10.42
C HIS A 175 -6.08 8.45 -11.09
N ARG A 176 -7.19 7.78 -11.42
CA ARG A 176 -8.38 8.45 -11.99
C ARG A 176 -8.94 9.52 -11.07
N HIS A 177 -9.00 9.25 -9.76
CA HIS A 177 -9.43 10.24 -8.77
C HIS A 177 -8.53 11.48 -8.71
N ALA A 178 -7.32 11.45 -9.28
CA ALA A 178 -6.48 12.65 -9.43
C ALA A 178 -7.15 13.76 -10.23
N SER A 179 -7.84 13.38 -11.31
CA SER A 179 -8.20 14.30 -12.39
C SER A 179 -9.53 15.00 -12.14
N THR A 180 -10.38 14.45 -11.27
CA THR A 180 -11.70 14.99 -10.93
C THR A 180 -11.62 16.08 -9.85
N THR A 181 -10.70 15.98 -8.89
CA THR A 181 -10.59 16.95 -7.77
C THR A 181 -9.96 18.29 -8.19
N PHE A 182 -9.13 18.30 -9.24
CA PHE A 182 -8.52 19.54 -9.77
C PHE A 182 -9.53 20.56 -10.32
N LYS A 183 -10.77 20.14 -10.63
CA LYS A 183 -11.79 21.04 -11.19
C LYS A 183 -12.70 21.69 -10.14
N ALA A 184 -12.64 21.28 -8.87
CA ALA A 184 -13.63 21.67 -7.86
C ALA A 184 -13.14 22.67 -6.80
N GLU A 185 -11.84 22.85 -6.58
CA GLU A 185 -11.36 23.59 -5.40
C GLU A 185 -10.94 25.03 -5.69
N GLY A 186 -11.95 25.88 -5.88
CA GLY A 186 -11.89 27.29 -5.50
C GLY A 186 -12.25 27.43 -4.02
N GLY A 187 -11.31 27.10 -3.12
CA GLY A 187 -11.39 27.49 -1.70
C GLY A 187 -11.77 26.38 -0.71
N GLY A 188 -10.77 25.92 0.06
CA GLY A 188 -10.97 25.40 1.41
C GLY A 188 -10.85 23.89 1.61
N ALA A 189 -9.62 23.44 1.93
CA ALA A 189 -9.22 22.31 2.79
C ALA A 189 -8.14 21.43 2.12
N GLY A 190 -6.86 21.70 2.41
CA GLY A 190 -5.68 21.02 1.80
C GLY A 190 -5.47 19.54 2.14
N CYS A 191 -6.53 18.78 2.45
CA CYS A 191 -6.48 17.39 2.90
C CYS A 191 -6.57 16.30 1.79
N PRO A 192 -7.24 16.50 0.62
CA PRO A 192 -7.43 15.42 -0.37
C PRO A 192 -6.13 14.89 -0.99
N GLN A 193 -5.18 15.78 -1.28
CA GLN A 193 -3.97 15.44 -2.02
C GLN A 193 -2.98 14.62 -1.19
N SER A 194 -2.78 14.97 0.07
CA SER A 194 -1.89 14.25 0.99
C SER A 194 -2.41 12.86 1.31
N ALA A 195 -3.71 12.72 1.56
CA ALA A 195 -4.34 11.41 1.74
C ALA A 195 -4.12 10.53 0.50
N LYS A 196 -4.33 11.07 -0.70
CA LYS A 196 -4.05 10.33 -1.92
C LYS A 196 -2.59 9.87 -2.01
N TRP A 197 -1.63 10.74 -1.75
CA TRP A 197 -0.21 10.37 -1.78
C TRP A 197 0.15 9.29 -0.76
N VAL A 198 -0.43 9.35 0.44
CA VAL A 198 -0.29 8.29 1.44
C VAL A 198 -0.84 6.96 0.91
N SER A 199 -2.02 6.96 0.27
CA SER A 199 -2.59 5.75 -0.36
C SER A 199 -1.68 5.19 -1.46
N MET A 200 -1.09 6.07 -2.28
CA MET A 200 -0.18 5.65 -3.35
C MET A 200 1.13 5.10 -2.81
N ILE A 201 1.69 5.68 -1.74
CA ILE A 201 2.89 5.14 -1.08
C ILE A 201 2.59 3.73 -0.55
N MET A 202 1.44 3.54 0.13
CA MET A 202 1.04 2.21 0.60
C MET A 202 0.85 1.23 -0.54
N LEU A 203 0.19 1.64 -1.64
CA LEU A 203 0.06 0.82 -2.85
C LEU A 203 1.42 0.34 -3.34
N HIS A 204 2.39 1.24 -3.52
CA HIS A 204 3.71 0.87 -3.99
C HIS A 204 4.50 0.02 -2.97
N LEU A 205 4.25 0.15 -1.67
CA LEU A 205 4.82 -0.75 -0.67
C LEU A 205 4.25 -2.17 -0.80
N VAL A 206 2.92 -2.32 -1.00
CA VAL A 206 2.30 -3.63 -1.28
C VAL A 206 2.85 -4.20 -2.59
N SER A 207 2.96 -3.39 -3.65
CA SER A 207 3.52 -3.83 -4.93
C SER A 207 5.00 -4.23 -4.82
N LEU A 208 5.81 -3.54 -4.01
CA LEU A 208 7.18 -3.98 -3.72
C LEU A 208 7.23 -5.35 -3.03
N ASN A 209 6.26 -5.61 -2.14
CA ASN A 209 6.10 -6.89 -1.47
C ASN A 209 5.66 -8.01 -2.43
N VAL A 210 5.33 -7.75 -3.70
CA VAL A 210 5.18 -8.81 -4.70
C VAL A 210 6.53 -9.41 -5.04
N PHE A 211 7.55 -8.56 -5.23
CA PHE A 211 8.85 -8.94 -5.79
C PHE A 211 9.98 -9.08 -4.75
N THR A 212 9.77 -8.60 -3.53
CA THR A 212 10.81 -8.53 -2.50
C THR A 212 10.29 -8.99 -1.14
N SER A 213 11.24 -9.38 -0.27
CA SER A 213 11.00 -9.65 1.14
C SER A 213 12.03 -8.89 1.97
N ILE A 214 11.63 -7.78 2.60
CA ILE A 214 12.54 -6.99 3.43
C ILE A 214 13.14 -7.81 4.58
N PRO A 215 12.43 -8.71 5.28
CA PRO A 215 13.02 -9.52 6.33
C PRO A 215 14.12 -10.47 5.81
N GLU A 216 13.94 -11.03 4.60
CA GLU A 216 14.99 -11.86 3.98
C GLU A 216 16.14 -11.00 3.48
N ILE A 217 15.87 -9.82 2.90
CA ILE A 217 16.91 -8.87 2.49
C ILE A 217 17.75 -8.48 3.72
N GLU A 218 17.12 -8.19 4.85
CA GLU A 218 17.80 -7.88 6.11
C GLU A 218 18.59 -9.06 6.65
N LYS A 219 18.08 -10.29 6.51
CA LYS A 219 18.78 -11.50 6.92
C LYS A 219 20.06 -11.65 6.10
N CYS A 220 19.96 -11.56 4.76
CA CYS A 220 21.11 -11.55 3.86
C CYS A 220 22.08 -10.40 4.19
N ALA A 221 21.58 -9.20 4.49
CA ALA A 221 22.39 -8.04 4.85
C ALA A 221 23.24 -8.27 6.12
N ARG A 222 22.74 -9.09 7.05
CA ARG A 222 23.43 -9.43 8.31
C ARG A 222 24.44 -10.55 8.14
N GLU A 223 24.32 -11.37 7.10
CA GLU A 223 25.30 -12.42 6.80
C GLU A 223 26.63 -11.81 6.34
N GLU A 224 27.71 -12.58 6.50
CA GLU A 224 29.03 -12.20 5.99
C GLU A 224 28.99 -12.21 4.45
N PRO A 225 29.48 -11.16 3.76
CA PRO A 225 29.50 -11.11 2.31
C PRO A 225 30.21 -12.34 1.71
N PRO A 226 29.55 -13.14 0.85
CA PRO A 226 30.22 -14.21 0.15
C PRO A 226 31.39 -13.68 -0.69
N ALA A 227 32.50 -14.44 -0.69
CA ALA A 227 33.73 -14.04 -1.39
C ALA A 227 33.59 -14.02 -2.92
N SER A 228 32.69 -14.82 -3.49
CA SER A 228 32.47 -14.89 -4.94
C SER A 228 31.16 -14.22 -5.36
N ASP A 229 31.17 -13.59 -6.54
CA ASP A 229 29.99 -12.91 -7.08
C ASP A 229 28.80 -13.85 -7.30
N ALA A 230 29.07 -15.06 -7.79
CA ALA A 230 28.03 -16.08 -7.98
C ALA A 230 27.31 -16.42 -6.65
N ALA A 231 28.06 -16.57 -5.55
CA ALA A 231 27.48 -16.85 -4.25
C ALA A 231 26.69 -15.65 -3.69
N ARG A 232 27.14 -14.41 -3.96
CA ARG A 232 26.39 -13.20 -3.63
C ARG A 232 25.07 -13.12 -4.39
N VAL A 233 25.08 -13.40 -5.69
CA VAL A 233 23.86 -13.44 -6.53
C VAL A 233 22.89 -14.51 -6.02
N GLU A 234 23.38 -15.71 -5.71
CA GLU A 234 22.56 -16.79 -5.15
C GLU A 234 21.91 -16.38 -3.82
N MET A 235 22.69 -15.76 -2.93
CA MET A 235 22.18 -15.31 -1.63
C MET A 235 21.05 -14.28 -1.80
N TRP A 236 21.22 -13.28 -2.67
CA TRP A 236 20.18 -12.29 -2.94
C TRP A 236 18.96 -12.85 -3.65
N ARG A 237 19.11 -13.94 -4.44
CA ARG A 237 17.98 -14.63 -5.08
C ARG A 237 16.98 -15.18 -4.06
N ARG A 238 17.44 -15.55 -2.86
CA ARG A 238 16.54 -16.02 -1.78
C ARG A 238 15.64 -14.90 -1.24
N ALA A 239 16.05 -13.64 -1.41
CA ALA A 239 15.38 -12.49 -0.86
C ALA A 239 14.50 -11.72 -1.88
N ARG A 240 14.60 -12.04 -3.17
CA ARG A 240 13.89 -11.35 -4.26
C ARG A 240 13.62 -12.24 -5.47
N TYR A 241 12.58 -11.92 -6.24
CA TYR A 241 12.31 -12.58 -7.52
C TYR A 241 13.22 -12.02 -8.63
N PRO A 242 13.94 -12.87 -9.39
CA PRO A 242 14.87 -12.41 -10.44
C PRO A 242 14.23 -11.56 -11.54
N GLU A 243 13.01 -11.90 -11.95
CA GLU A 243 12.30 -11.27 -13.07
C GLU A 243 11.66 -9.92 -12.71
N GLY A 244 11.81 -9.47 -11.45
CA GLY A 244 11.15 -8.27 -10.90
C GLY A 244 12.00 -7.01 -10.83
N GLU A 245 13.21 -6.97 -11.42
CA GLU A 245 14.12 -5.81 -11.25
C GLU A 245 13.48 -4.47 -11.66
N SER A 246 12.85 -4.43 -12.83
CA SER A 246 12.22 -3.22 -13.35
C SER A 246 11.03 -2.76 -12.50
N TYR A 247 10.19 -3.70 -12.06
CA TYR A 247 9.08 -3.43 -11.15
C TYR A 247 9.55 -2.87 -9.81
N VAL A 248 10.59 -3.46 -9.23
CA VAL A 248 11.16 -3.00 -7.95
C VAL A 248 11.72 -1.58 -8.09
N LEU A 249 12.48 -1.31 -9.15
CA LEU A 249 13.01 0.05 -9.42
C LEU A 249 11.88 1.06 -9.64
N PHE A 250 10.86 0.70 -10.40
CA PHE A 250 9.70 1.55 -10.66
C PHE A 250 8.98 1.91 -9.35
N HIS A 251 8.56 0.92 -8.56
CA HIS A 251 7.83 1.18 -7.32
C HIS A 251 8.69 1.89 -6.25
N ALA A 252 9.97 1.57 -6.13
CA ALA A 252 10.88 2.29 -5.25
C ALA A 252 11.03 3.77 -5.68
N GLY A 253 11.19 4.02 -6.98
CA GLY A 253 11.21 5.35 -7.55
C GLY A 253 9.92 6.14 -7.27
N GLN A 254 8.76 5.51 -7.42
CA GLN A 254 7.48 6.13 -7.04
C GLN A 254 7.43 6.50 -5.55
N ILE A 255 7.90 5.62 -4.66
CA ILE A 255 7.94 5.91 -3.21
C ILE A 255 8.84 7.10 -2.93
N PHE A 256 10.05 7.14 -3.51
CA PHE A 256 10.97 8.28 -3.36
C PHE A 256 10.32 9.59 -3.79
N ARG A 257 9.74 9.60 -4.99
CA ARG A 257 9.03 10.77 -5.54
C ARG A 257 7.88 11.21 -4.66
N LEU A 258 7.02 10.29 -4.22
CA LEU A 258 5.83 10.60 -3.43
C LEU A 258 6.20 11.12 -2.03
N VAL A 259 7.19 10.52 -1.37
CA VAL A 259 7.66 10.98 -0.05
C VAL A 259 8.29 12.38 -0.13
N ASP A 260 9.07 12.65 -1.18
CA ASP A 260 9.68 13.97 -1.39
C ASP A 260 8.63 15.06 -1.59
N ASN A 261 7.56 14.74 -2.34
CA ASN A 261 6.49 15.69 -2.60
C ASN A 261 5.56 15.86 -1.39
N LEU A 262 5.41 14.86 -0.51
CA LEU A 262 4.50 14.90 0.63
C LEU A 262 4.83 16.05 1.60
N PRO A 263 3.87 16.96 1.90
CA PRO A 263 4.10 18.08 2.83
C PRO A 263 4.54 17.56 4.19
N LYS A 264 5.50 18.25 4.82
CA LYS A 264 6.17 17.77 6.04
C LYS A 264 5.19 17.49 7.18
N ASP A 265 4.16 18.30 7.31
CA ASP A 265 3.07 18.22 8.28
C ASP A 265 2.07 17.09 7.99
N ALA A 266 2.01 16.62 6.74
CA ALA A 266 1.14 15.53 6.32
C ALA A 266 1.86 14.17 6.22
N ARG A 267 3.15 14.11 6.58
CA ARG A 267 3.92 12.85 6.55
C ARG A 267 3.48 11.92 7.69
N PRO A 268 3.05 10.68 7.39
CA PRO A 268 2.70 9.72 8.41
C PRO A 268 3.94 9.30 9.19
N MET A 269 3.81 8.94 10.47
CA MET A 269 4.96 8.57 11.32
C MET A 269 5.85 7.46 10.74
N TRP A 270 5.30 6.59 9.90
CA TRP A 270 5.98 5.50 9.24
C TRP A 270 6.69 5.88 7.92
N TRP A 271 6.61 7.13 7.44
CA TRP A 271 7.26 7.56 6.20
C TRP A 271 8.77 7.22 6.12
N PRO A 272 9.58 7.24 7.21
CA PRO A 272 10.97 6.84 7.15
C PRO A 272 11.15 5.37 6.80
N VAL A 273 10.21 4.52 7.24
CA VAL A 273 10.22 3.09 6.96
C VAL A 273 9.90 2.82 5.49
N ALA A 274 9.03 3.63 4.86
CA ALA A 274 8.79 3.53 3.43
C ALA A 274 10.06 3.76 2.60
N LEU A 275 10.83 4.81 2.94
CA LEU A 275 12.13 5.06 2.30
C LEU A 275 13.13 3.94 2.57
N TYR A 276 13.22 3.49 3.82
CA TYR A 276 14.08 2.37 4.20
C TYR A 276 13.79 1.13 3.34
N ARG A 277 12.52 0.74 3.22
CA ARG A 277 12.08 -0.44 2.45
C ARG A 277 12.40 -0.30 0.97
N ALA A 278 12.06 0.83 0.35
CA ALA A 278 12.37 1.09 -1.04
C ALA A 278 13.89 1.05 -1.31
N SER A 279 14.70 1.68 -0.45
CA SER A 279 16.16 1.66 -0.57
C SER A 279 16.77 0.28 -0.35
N MET A 280 16.27 -0.50 0.61
CA MET A 280 16.69 -1.88 0.84
C MET A 280 16.33 -2.78 -0.34
N ALA A 281 15.14 -2.63 -0.92
CA ALA A 281 14.72 -3.34 -2.12
C ALA A 281 15.65 -3.03 -3.31
N CYS A 282 15.94 -1.75 -3.55
CA CYS A 282 16.92 -1.35 -4.57
C CYS A 282 18.34 -1.87 -4.27
N TRP A 283 18.77 -1.83 -3.00
CA TRP A 283 20.09 -2.34 -2.62
C TRP A 283 20.19 -3.84 -2.87
N ALA A 284 19.13 -4.57 -2.54
CA ALA A 284 19.04 -6.00 -2.78
C ALA A 284 19.21 -6.30 -4.27
N LEU A 285 18.75 -5.43 -5.19
CA LEU A 285 18.84 -5.62 -6.64
C LEU A 285 20.26 -5.56 -7.21
N ARG A 286 21.25 -5.03 -6.48
CA ARG A 286 22.60 -4.80 -7.02
C ARG A 286 23.10 -6.03 -7.79
N THR A 287 23.25 -5.84 -9.10
CA THR A 287 23.79 -6.84 -10.00
C THR A 287 25.29 -6.66 -10.02
N LEU A 288 26.04 -7.69 -9.63
CA LEU A 288 27.50 -7.67 -9.68
C LEU A 288 28.04 -7.73 -11.13
N ASP A 289 27.16 -7.98 -12.12
CA ASP A 289 27.50 -8.25 -13.52
C ASP A 289 27.11 -7.14 -14.53
N ARG A 290 26.91 -5.89 -14.09
CA ARG A 290 26.62 -4.78 -15.03
C ARG A 290 27.84 -4.26 -15.81
N SER A 291 28.95 -4.99 -15.78
CA SER A 291 30.16 -4.68 -16.52
C SER A 291 30.05 -5.18 -17.97
N SER A 292 29.33 -4.44 -18.82
CA SER A 292 29.66 -4.42 -20.25
C SER A 292 30.60 -3.24 -20.49
N PRO A 293 31.93 -3.43 -20.43
CA PRO A 293 32.89 -2.37 -20.72
C PRO A 293 32.77 -2.00 -22.21
N GLY A 294 32.12 -0.89 -22.53
CA GLY A 294 32.19 -0.34 -23.90
C GLY A 294 31.00 0.49 -24.39
N LEU A 295 29.80 0.34 -23.82
CA LEU A 295 28.64 1.17 -24.19
C LEU A 295 28.24 2.09 -23.03
N GLN A 296 28.19 3.40 -23.29
CA GLN A 296 27.50 4.36 -22.42
C GLN A 296 26.02 3.96 -22.37
N GLN A 297 25.62 3.28 -21.29
CA GLN A 297 24.21 3.02 -21.04
C GLN A 297 23.51 4.33 -20.63
N PRO A 298 22.28 4.60 -21.10
CA PRO A 298 21.56 5.80 -20.71
C PRO A 298 21.26 5.79 -19.21
N GLU A 299 21.36 6.94 -18.55
CA GLU A 299 20.89 7.12 -17.18
C GLU A 299 19.36 7.16 -17.16
N ILE A 300 18.73 6.42 -16.25
CA ILE A 300 17.28 6.39 -16.06
C ILE A 300 16.99 6.90 -14.65
N ASN A 301 16.36 8.07 -14.55
CA ASN A 301 16.00 8.61 -13.25
C ASN A 301 14.72 7.97 -12.72
N ILE A 302 14.85 7.03 -11.78
CA ILE A 302 13.74 6.19 -11.33
C ILE A 302 12.70 6.99 -10.53
N ASP A 303 13.11 8.07 -9.86
CA ASP A 303 12.22 8.96 -9.12
C ASP A 303 11.49 10.00 -10.00
N ALA A 304 11.78 10.01 -11.31
CA ALA A 304 11.13 10.90 -12.28
C ALA A 304 10.17 10.17 -13.23
N ILE A 305 10.11 8.83 -13.20
CA ILE A 305 9.20 8.04 -14.03
C ILE A 305 7.76 8.35 -13.60
N LEU A 306 6.89 8.68 -14.55
CA LEU A 306 5.48 8.90 -14.26
C LEU A 306 4.72 7.57 -14.23
N PRO A 307 3.64 7.45 -13.44
CA PRO A 307 2.81 6.25 -13.42
C PRO A 307 2.25 5.86 -14.79
N SER A 308 1.98 6.84 -15.67
CA SER A 308 1.54 6.61 -17.05
C SER A 308 2.59 5.92 -17.93
N ASP A 309 3.86 5.95 -17.52
CA ASP A 309 4.98 5.37 -18.23
C ASP A 309 5.40 4.01 -17.66
N GLU A 310 4.59 3.39 -16.80
CA GLU A 310 4.91 2.11 -16.13
C GLU A 310 5.27 1.00 -17.13
N GLU A 311 4.41 0.73 -18.12
CA GLU A 311 4.68 -0.27 -19.17
C GLU A 311 5.97 0.04 -19.95
N ARG A 312 6.21 1.33 -20.22
CA ARG A 312 7.44 1.77 -20.88
C ARG A 312 8.64 1.50 -19.99
N SER A 313 8.55 1.78 -18.69
CA SER A 313 9.63 1.58 -17.74
C SER A 313 10.05 0.12 -17.62
N HIS A 314 9.09 -0.81 -17.64
CA HIS A 314 9.36 -2.25 -17.61
C HIS A 314 10.08 -2.75 -18.87
N ASN A 315 9.81 -2.13 -20.01
CA ASN A 315 10.44 -2.44 -21.29
C ASN A 315 11.77 -1.71 -21.54
N THR A 316 12.11 -0.70 -20.72
CA THR A 316 13.23 0.23 -20.96
C THR A 316 14.37 0.11 -19.93
N THR A 317 14.37 -0.90 -19.04
CA THR A 317 15.42 -1.11 -18.01
C THR A 317 16.81 -1.52 -18.55
N THR A 318 17.18 -1.04 -19.73
CA THR A 318 18.50 -1.18 -20.34
C THR A 318 19.47 -0.05 -19.97
N GLY A 319 19.11 0.78 -18.99
CA GLY A 319 19.92 1.92 -18.51
C GLY A 319 20.40 1.80 -17.06
N ILE A 320 21.26 2.75 -16.64
CA ILE A 320 21.77 2.86 -15.26
C ILE A 320 20.70 3.58 -14.41
N PRO A 321 20.05 2.90 -13.45
CA PRO A 321 19.04 3.55 -12.62
C PRO A 321 19.71 4.52 -11.65
N ILE A 322 19.30 5.79 -11.71
CA ILE A 322 19.80 6.87 -10.86
C ILE A 322 18.67 7.48 -10.03
N VAL A 323 19.05 8.14 -8.93
CA VAL A 323 18.21 9.07 -8.16
C VAL A 323 18.91 10.42 -8.05
N THR A 324 18.13 11.48 -7.82
CA THR A 324 18.68 12.83 -7.66
C THR A 324 18.76 13.19 -6.17
N LEU A 325 19.97 13.46 -5.70
CA LEU A 325 20.21 13.95 -4.35
C LEU A 325 19.72 15.40 -4.21
N PRO A 326 19.45 15.85 -2.97
CA PRO A 326 18.96 17.21 -2.71
C PRO A 326 19.94 18.32 -3.14
N ASP A 327 21.22 18.01 -3.29
CA ASP A 327 22.26 18.93 -3.80
C ASP A 327 22.36 18.91 -5.33
N GLY A 328 21.47 18.18 -6.02
CA GLY A 328 21.45 18.03 -7.47
C GLY A 328 22.38 16.94 -8.02
N LYS A 329 23.18 16.28 -7.16
CA LYS A 329 24.04 15.17 -7.61
C LYS A 329 23.20 13.97 -8.00
N ARG A 330 23.63 13.26 -9.05
CA ARG A 330 23.03 12.01 -9.49
C ARG A 330 23.76 10.83 -8.86
N LEU A 331 22.99 9.84 -8.43
CA LEU A 331 23.52 8.67 -7.74
C LEU A 331 22.98 7.39 -8.39
N ALA A 332 23.88 6.57 -8.93
CA ALA A 332 23.53 5.24 -9.45
C ALA A 332 23.10 4.34 -8.30
N VAL A 333 21.82 3.99 -8.27
CA VAL A 333 21.14 3.39 -7.11
C VAL A 333 21.66 1.98 -6.81
N LEU A 334 22.04 1.24 -7.87
CA LEU A 334 22.50 -0.15 -7.77
C LEU A 334 24.00 -0.29 -7.48
N GLU A 335 24.75 0.81 -7.47
CA GLU A 335 26.20 0.77 -7.21
C GLU A 335 26.51 0.77 -5.71
N GLY A 336 27.27 -0.23 -5.26
CA GLY A 336 27.71 -0.35 -3.87
C GLY A 336 26.54 -0.26 -2.86
N SER A 337 26.63 0.71 -1.95
CA SER A 337 25.60 1.03 -0.95
C SER A 337 24.85 2.33 -1.25
N ASN A 338 24.86 2.79 -2.51
CA ASN A 338 24.31 4.09 -2.90
C ASN A 338 22.83 4.26 -2.56
N SER A 339 21.99 3.25 -2.78
CA SER A 339 20.57 3.31 -2.37
C SER A 339 20.39 3.50 -0.85
N LEU A 340 21.28 2.94 -0.03
CA LEU A 340 21.28 3.10 1.43
C LEU A 340 21.74 4.53 1.81
N LYS A 341 22.81 5.01 1.19
CA LYS A 341 23.32 6.39 1.36
C LYS A 341 22.28 7.44 0.97
N TYR A 342 21.54 7.19 -0.11
CA TYR A 342 20.41 8.02 -0.52
C TYR A 342 19.36 8.11 0.60
N CYS A 343 18.97 6.97 1.18
CA CYS A 343 18.03 6.94 2.31
C CYS A 343 18.55 7.75 3.50
N ILE A 344 19.79 7.51 3.93
CA ILE A 344 20.43 8.24 5.03
C ILE A 344 20.36 9.76 4.78
N SER A 345 20.76 10.22 3.58
CA SER A 345 20.75 11.65 3.23
C SER A 345 19.36 12.31 3.30
N LYS A 346 18.29 11.54 3.06
CA LYS A 346 16.90 12.01 3.16
C LYS A 346 16.43 12.05 4.61
N LEU A 347 16.90 11.12 5.44
CA LEU A 347 16.49 10.97 6.83
C LEU A 347 17.23 11.89 7.79
N GLU A 348 18.49 12.22 7.54
CA GLU A 348 19.33 13.08 8.40
C GLU A 348 18.69 14.42 8.75
N ARG A 349 17.83 14.94 7.87
CA ARG A 349 17.13 16.22 8.06
C ARG A 349 15.94 16.14 9.03
N HIS A 350 15.62 14.96 9.54
CA HIS A 350 14.40 14.69 10.30
C HIS A 350 14.69 13.86 11.57
N PRO A 351 15.30 14.45 12.61
CA PRO A 351 15.71 13.71 13.79
C PRO A 351 14.50 13.17 14.57
N SER A 352 14.35 11.85 14.59
CA SER A 352 13.45 11.12 15.48
C SER A 352 14.12 9.82 15.95
N HIS A 353 13.60 9.19 17.01
CA HIS A 353 14.16 7.92 17.48
C HIS A 353 14.10 6.82 16.40
N LEU A 354 12.96 6.72 15.70
CA LEU A 354 12.78 5.81 14.58
C LEU A 354 13.81 6.08 13.46
N VAL A 355 13.99 7.35 13.09
CA VAL A 355 14.96 7.76 12.07
C VAL A 355 16.38 7.39 12.46
N ARG A 356 16.80 7.64 13.71
CA ARG A 356 18.13 7.25 14.19
C ARG A 356 18.33 5.74 14.10
N SER A 357 17.37 4.96 14.58
CA SER A 357 17.44 3.49 14.50
C SER A 357 17.56 2.98 13.06
N ILE A 358 16.87 3.61 12.11
CA ILE A 358 16.99 3.28 10.68
C ILE A 358 18.38 3.66 10.14
N ILE A 359 18.88 4.86 10.45
CA ILE A 359 20.21 5.33 9.99
C ILE A 359 21.31 4.41 10.54
N ASP A 360 21.27 4.07 11.83
CA ASP A 360 22.25 3.18 12.46
C ASP A 360 22.28 1.82 11.76
N LYS A 361 21.10 1.28 11.46
CA LYS A 361 20.94 0.00 10.75
C LYS A 361 21.47 0.06 9.32
N LEU A 362 21.16 1.12 8.57
CA LEU A 362 21.64 1.33 7.20
C LEU A 362 23.16 1.51 7.15
N THR A 363 23.72 2.23 8.12
CA THR A 363 25.18 2.43 8.25
C THR A 363 25.88 1.11 8.52
N LEU A 364 25.36 0.32 9.48
CA LEU A 364 25.86 -1.02 9.77
C LEU A 364 25.88 -1.92 8.51
N PHE A 365 24.80 -1.91 7.73
CA PHE A 365 24.74 -2.69 6.49
C PHE A 365 25.69 -2.17 5.41
N SER A 366 25.81 -0.85 5.25
CA SER A 366 26.76 -0.25 4.31
C SER A 366 28.20 -0.62 4.65
N ASP A 367 28.60 -0.47 5.91
CA ASP A 367 29.98 -0.70 6.36
C ASP A 367 30.38 -2.18 6.22
N ARG A 368 29.48 -3.09 6.59
CA ARG A 368 29.70 -4.54 6.46
C ARG A 368 29.93 -4.98 5.02
N TRP A 369 29.28 -4.33 4.07
CA TRP A 369 29.32 -4.69 2.64
C TRP A 369 30.24 -3.77 1.81
N SER A 370 31.12 -3.01 2.47
CA SER A 370 32.06 -2.09 1.80
C SER A 370 33.38 -2.74 1.35
N TYR A 371 33.58 -4.04 1.61
CA TYR A 371 34.82 -4.77 1.34
C TYR A 371 34.73 -5.73 0.15
#